data_AF-A0A438GL62-F1
#
_entry.id   AF-A0A438GL62-F1
#
_cell.length_a   1.000
_cell.length_b   1.000
_cell.length_c   1.000
_cell.angle_alpha   90.00
_cell.angle_beta   90.00
_cell.angle_gamma   90.00
#
_symmetry.space_group_name_H-M   'P 1'
#
loop_
_entity.id
_entity.type
_entity.pdbx_description
1 polymer ?
#
loop_
_entity_poly.entity_id
_entity_poly.type
_entity_poly.pdbx_seq_one_letter_code
_entity_poly.pdbx_strand_id
1 'polypeptide(L)'
;MGSSAGGNLAYFAGIHVADSVADLEPLKIRGLILHQPFFGGIRRSGSEVRLENDGVLPLCSTDLMWELALPEGFDRDHEYSNPMAKNASEHCSKIGRVGWKFLVAGCEGDLLHDRQVEFVDMLKGNGIEVEAVFVRGDCHVIELLIPPKLRPCLAV
;
A
#
# COMPACT_ATOMS: atom_id res chain seq x y z
N MET A 1 2.56 4.22 -10.50
CA MET A 1 2.14 4.94 -9.28
C MET A 1 0.68 4.61 -9.03
N GLY A 2 0.24 4.60 -7.77
CA GLY A 2 -1.19 4.60 -7.45
C GLY A 2 -1.47 5.05 -6.01
N SER A 3 -2.72 5.48 -5.76
CA SER A 3 -3.22 5.85 -4.43
C SER A 3 -4.26 4.83 -3.94
N SER A 4 -4.29 4.52 -2.64
CA SER A 4 -5.28 3.60 -2.06
C SER A 4 -5.30 2.23 -2.77
N ALA A 5 -6.46 1.76 -3.24
CA ALA A 5 -6.59 0.54 -4.04
C ALA A 5 -5.74 0.58 -5.32
N GLY A 6 -5.53 1.77 -5.90
CA GLY A 6 -4.60 1.95 -7.01
C GLY A 6 -3.14 1.73 -6.62
N GLY A 7 -2.76 2.00 -5.36
CA GLY A 7 -1.43 1.68 -4.82
C GLY A 7 -1.21 0.17 -4.71
N ASN A 8 -2.22 -0.56 -4.25
CA ASN A 8 -2.24 -2.03 -4.28
C ASN A 8 -2.09 -2.56 -5.72
N LEU A 9 -2.91 -2.06 -6.65
CA LEU A 9 -2.85 -2.46 -8.06
C LEU A 9 -1.49 -2.14 -8.69
N ALA A 10 -0.91 -0.96 -8.40
CA ALA A 10 0.40 -0.58 -8.92
C ALA A 10 1.50 -1.53 -8.44
N TYR A 11 1.43 -2.00 -7.19
CA TYR A 11 2.34 -3.01 -6.66
C TYR A 11 2.24 -4.34 -7.43
N PHE A 12 1.04 -4.89 -7.59
CA PHE A 12 0.85 -6.16 -8.31
C PHE A 12 1.13 -6.06 -9.81
N ALA A 13 0.81 -4.93 -10.45
CA ALA A 13 1.21 -4.67 -11.83
C ALA A 13 2.75 -4.67 -11.97
N GLY A 14 3.45 -4.10 -10.99
CA GLY A 14 4.91 -4.14 -10.92
C GLY A 14 5.44 -5.57 -10.81
N ILE A 15 4.92 -6.37 -9.88
CA ILE A 15 5.31 -7.79 -9.72
C ILE A 15 5.10 -8.55 -11.03
N HIS A 16 3.95 -8.37 -11.68
CA HIS A 16 3.59 -9.09 -12.89
C HIS A 16 4.55 -8.81 -14.06
N VAL A 17 4.97 -7.55 -14.19
CA VAL A 17 5.85 -7.09 -15.28
C VAL A 17 7.33 -7.34 -14.97
N ALA A 18 7.71 -7.54 -13.71
CA ALA A 18 9.12 -7.69 -13.31
C ALA A 18 9.84 -8.84 -14.04
N ASP A 19 9.14 -9.92 -14.39
CA ASP A 19 9.71 -11.05 -15.14
C ASP A 19 9.76 -10.81 -16.66
N SER A 20 9.09 -9.77 -17.18
CA SER A 20 8.96 -9.47 -18.62
C SER A 20 9.33 -8.01 -18.98
N VAL A 21 10.17 -7.36 -18.17
CA VAL A 21 10.55 -5.94 -18.37
C VAL A 21 11.17 -5.65 -19.74
N ALA A 22 11.79 -6.65 -20.38
CA ALA A 22 12.36 -6.51 -21.72
C ALA A 22 11.29 -6.29 -22.81
N ASP A 23 10.08 -6.82 -22.61
CA ASP A 23 8.97 -6.68 -23.56
C ASP A 23 8.38 -5.26 -23.57
N LEU A 24 8.76 -4.43 -22.59
CA LEU A 24 8.31 -3.04 -22.49
C LEU A 24 9.15 -2.05 -23.29
N GLU A 25 10.29 -2.44 -23.86
CA GLU A 25 11.17 -1.51 -24.58
C GLU A 25 10.38 -0.76 -25.69
N PRO A 26 10.54 0.58 -25.80
CA PRO A 26 11.59 1.41 -25.17
C PRO A 26 11.24 1.94 -23.75
N LEU A 27 10.11 1.55 -23.17
CA LEU A 27 9.66 2.02 -21.86
C LEU A 27 10.49 1.38 -20.74
N LYS A 28 11.06 2.21 -19.87
CA LYS A 28 11.87 1.77 -18.73
C LYS A 28 11.25 2.21 -17.41
N ILE A 29 10.76 1.24 -16.64
CA ILE A 29 10.30 1.47 -15.27
C ILE A 29 11.52 1.59 -14.36
N ARG A 30 11.53 2.60 -13.49
CA ARG A 30 12.63 2.87 -12.54
C ARG A 30 12.25 2.63 -11.08
N GLY A 31 10.97 2.46 -10.81
CA GLY A 31 10.45 2.35 -9.46
C GLY A 31 8.94 2.50 -9.38
N LEU A 32 8.41 2.29 -8.18
CA LEU A 32 7.00 2.39 -7.85
C LEU A 32 6.78 3.49 -6.82
N ILE A 33 5.70 4.25 -6.99
CA ILE A 33 5.23 5.24 -6.03
C ILE A 33 3.87 4.77 -5.55
N LEU A 34 3.78 4.44 -4.26
CA LEU A 34 2.59 3.91 -3.61
C LEU A 34 2.13 4.91 -2.55
N HIS A 35 1.00 5.57 -2.81
CA HIS A 35 0.41 6.53 -1.90
C HIS A 35 -0.72 5.86 -1.11
N GLN A 36 -0.59 5.78 0.21
CA GLN A 36 -1.52 5.12 1.13
C GLN A 36 -2.02 3.77 0.59
N PRO A 37 -1.12 2.83 0.19
CA PRO A 37 -1.54 1.63 -0.51
C PRO A 37 -2.52 0.80 0.33
N PHE A 38 -3.58 0.35 -0.31
CA PHE A 38 -4.68 -0.34 0.37
C PHE A 38 -4.37 -1.82 0.56
N PHE A 39 -3.96 -2.19 1.76
CA PHE A 39 -3.66 -3.57 2.16
C PHE A 39 -4.60 -4.01 3.29
N GLY A 40 -4.83 -5.31 3.39
CA GLY A 40 -5.69 -5.91 4.41
C GLY A 40 -5.02 -7.07 5.13
N GLY A 41 -5.85 -7.79 5.88
CA GLY A 41 -5.50 -8.99 6.62
C GLY A 41 -6.63 -9.38 7.56
N ILE A 42 -6.67 -10.63 7.98
CA ILE A 42 -7.73 -11.09 8.90
C ILE A 42 -7.52 -10.50 10.30
N ARG A 43 -6.30 -10.61 10.83
CA ARG A 43 -5.96 -10.10 12.16
C ARG A 43 -5.85 -8.58 12.12
N ARG A 44 -6.61 -7.90 12.96
CA ARG A 44 -6.61 -6.43 13.02
C ARG A 44 -5.28 -5.87 13.50
N SER A 45 -4.81 -4.81 12.84
CA SER A 45 -3.67 -4.01 13.29
C SER A 45 -4.06 -3.04 14.42
N GLY A 46 -3.09 -2.37 15.03
CA GLY A 46 -3.34 -1.35 16.05
C GLY A 46 -4.06 -0.12 15.48
N SER A 47 -3.70 0.31 14.27
CA SER A 47 -4.37 1.39 13.55
C SER A 47 -5.82 1.04 13.21
N GLU A 48 -6.08 -0.19 12.73
CA GLU A 48 -7.43 -0.65 12.39
C GLU A 48 -8.36 -0.69 13.61
N VAL A 49 -7.85 -1.09 14.78
CA VAL A 49 -8.62 -1.07 16.04
C VAL A 49 -8.81 0.36 16.55
N ARG A 50 -7.75 1.19 16.52
CA ARG A 50 -7.80 2.58 17.00
C ARG A 50 -8.77 3.45 16.19
N LEU A 51 -8.86 3.20 14.89
CA LEU A 51 -9.60 4.01 13.92
C LEU A 51 -10.85 3.29 13.40
N GLU A 52 -11.38 2.29 14.12
CA GLU A 52 -12.50 1.45 13.68
C GLU A 52 -13.69 2.24 13.10
N ASN A 53 -14.02 3.37 13.75
CA ASN A 53 -15.13 4.25 13.39
C ASN A 53 -14.66 5.54 12.67
N ASP A 54 -13.54 5.49 11.93
CA ASP A 54 -13.04 6.63 11.18
C ASP A 54 -14.09 7.18 10.21
N GLY A 55 -14.16 8.51 10.08
CA GLY A 55 -15.17 9.18 9.27
C GLY A 55 -14.92 9.14 7.77
N VAL A 56 -13.70 8.81 7.34
CA VAL A 56 -13.31 8.76 5.92
C VAL A 56 -13.21 7.34 5.42
N LEU A 57 -12.55 6.45 6.16
CA LEU A 57 -12.40 5.04 5.85
C LEU A 57 -12.73 4.16 7.07
N PRO A 58 -14.03 3.96 7.38
CA PRO A 58 -14.45 3.06 8.46
C PRO A 58 -13.98 1.62 8.23
N LEU A 59 -13.73 0.89 9.32
CA LEU A 59 -13.25 -0.51 9.22
C LEU A 59 -14.26 -1.41 8.47
N CYS A 60 -15.56 -1.23 8.71
CA CYS A 60 -16.60 -1.99 8.02
C CYS A 60 -16.62 -1.73 6.51
N SER A 61 -16.25 -0.53 6.06
CA SER A 61 -16.10 -0.22 4.65
C SER A 61 -14.93 -0.98 4.05
N THR A 62 -13.80 -1.10 4.76
CA THR A 62 -12.66 -1.90 4.28
C THR A 62 -12.98 -3.39 4.22
N ASP A 63 -13.75 -3.91 5.17
CA ASP A 63 -14.21 -5.31 5.17
C ASP A 63 -15.06 -5.59 3.94
N LEU A 64 -16.04 -4.72 3.66
CA LEU A 64 -16.91 -4.84 2.49
C LEU A 64 -16.13 -4.68 1.18
N MET A 65 -15.18 -3.73 1.10
CA MET A 65 -14.34 -3.55 -0.10
C MET A 65 -13.56 -4.82 -0.41
N TRP A 66 -13.00 -5.50 0.61
CA TRP A 66 -12.29 -6.76 0.40
C TRP A 66 -13.21 -7.91 0.04
N GLU A 67 -14.39 -8.01 0.65
CA GLU A 67 -15.41 -9.01 0.29
C GLU A 67 -15.82 -8.90 -1.18
N LEU A 68 -15.94 -7.68 -1.71
CA LEU A 68 -16.29 -7.43 -3.10
C LEU A 68 -15.11 -7.60 -4.08
N ALA A 69 -13.88 -7.38 -3.63
CA ALA A 69 -12.70 -7.38 -4.49
C ALA A 69 -12.02 -8.76 -4.60
N LEU A 70 -12.14 -9.60 -3.57
CA LEU A 70 -11.50 -10.90 -3.53
C LEU A 70 -12.33 -11.97 -4.27
N PRO A 71 -11.68 -13.01 -4.80
CA PRO A 71 -12.41 -14.14 -5.35
C PRO A 71 -13.28 -14.82 -4.28
N GLU A 72 -14.42 -15.35 -4.70
CA GLU A 72 -15.36 -16.02 -3.79
C GLU A 72 -14.68 -17.14 -2.99
N GLY A 73 -14.94 -17.17 -1.69
CA GLY A 73 -14.38 -18.17 -0.77
C GLY A 73 -12.99 -17.84 -0.21
N PHE A 74 -12.38 -16.72 -0.59
CA PHE A 74 -11.11 -16.26 -0.02
C PHE A 74 -11.31 -15.19 1.04
N ASP A 75 -10.46 -15.23 2.06
CA ASP A 75 -10.39 -14.23 3.11
C ASP A 75 -9.31 -13.17 2.85
N ARG A 76 -9.16 -12.23 3.77
CA ARG A 76 -8.24 -11.09 3.65
C ARG A 76 -6.77 -11.44 3.84
N ASP A 77 -6.41 -12.67 4.18
CA ASP A 77 -5.03 -13.12 4.11
C ASP A 77 -4.67 -13.68 2.71
N HIS A 78 -5.59 -13.57 1.75
CA HIS A 78 -5.27 -13.73 0.32
C HIS A 78 -4.19 -12.75 -0.13
N GLU A 79 -3.32 -13.16 -1.05
CA GLU A 79 -2.13 -12.39 -1.45
C GLU A 79 -2.47 -11.00 -1.99
N TYR A 80 -3.59 -10.86 -2.72
CA TYR A 80 -4.07 -9.55 -3.21
C TYR A 80 -4.44 -8.56 -2.10
N SER A 81 -4.82 -9.06 -0.93
CA SER A 81 -5.17 -8.23 0.22
C SER A 81 -3.99 -8.04 1.15
N ASN A 82 -3.34 -9.13 1.56
CA ASN A 82 -2.22 -9.14 2.48
C ASN A 82 -0.92 -9.54 1.75
N PRO A 83 -0.15 -8.59 1.19
CA PRO A 83 1.09 -8.91 0.47
C PRO A 83 2.22 -9.41 1.39
N MET A 84 2.04 -9.34 2.71
CA MET A 84 2.98 -9.85 3.71
C MET A 84 2.74 -11.33 4.04
N ALA A 85 1.57 -11.89 3.71
CA ALA A 85 1.20 -13.25 4.11
C ALA A 85 1.90 -14.34 3.30
N LYS A 86 1.48 -14.54 2.04
CA LYS A 86 2.00 -15.57 1.13
C LYS A 86 2.79 -14.93 -0.01
N ASN A 87 3.79 -15.63 -0.52
CA ASN A 87 4.61 -15.22 -1.67
C ASN A 87 5.43 -13.92 -1.49
N ALA A 88 5.45 -13.31 -0.30
CA ALA A 88 6.17 -12.05 -0.03
C ALA A 88 7.66 -12.11 -0.46
N SER A 89 8.34 -13.22 -0.15
CA SER A 89 9.75 -13.43 -0.53
C SER A 89 9.93 -13.56 -2.05
N GLU A 90 9.00 -14.22 -2.75
CA GLU A 90 9.04 -14.33 -4.21
C GLU A 90 8.81 -12.98 -4.88
N HIS A 91 7.82 -12.22 -4.41
CA HIS A 91 7.55 -10.85 -4.87
C HIS A 91 8.76 -9.94 -4.68
N CYS A 92 9.40 -10.02 -3.50
CA CYS A 92 10.61 -9.24 -3.24
C CYS A 92 11.77 -9.64 -4.14
N SER A 93 11.95 -10.94 -4.40
CA SER A 93 12.98 -11.45 -5.31
C SER A 93 12.77 -10.95 -6.75
N LYS A 94 11.53 -10.94 -7.25
CA LYS A 94 11.17 -10.35 -8.56
C LYS A 94 11.57 -8.88 -8.64
N ILE A 95 11.18 -8.09 -7.64
CA ILE A 95 11.48 -6.66 -7.58
C ILE A 95 12.99 -6.40 -7.45
N GLY A 96 13.68 -7.16 -6.61
CA GLY A 96 15.12 -7.03 -6.39
C GLY A 96 15.94 -7.31 -7.65
N ARG A 97 15.54 -8.31 -8.46
CA ARG A 97 16.20 -8.64 -9.73
C ARG A 97 16.19 -7.49 -10.74
N VAL A 98 15.11 -6.71 -10.78
CA VAL A 98 14.98 -5.56 -11.71
C VAL A 98 15.54 -4.25 -11.13
N GLY A 99 15.92 -4.24 -9.86
CA GLY A 99 16.56 -3.08 -9.21
C GLY A 99 15.66 -1.85 -9.09
N TRP A 100 14.35 -2.05 -8.97
CA TRP A 100 13.39 -0.96 -8.81
C TRP A 100 13.38 -0.38 -7.40
N LYS A 101 13.19 0.94 -7.31
CA LYS A 101 13.07 1.67 -6.04
C LYS A 101 11.62 1.93 -5.69
N PHE A 102 11.32 2.07 -4.40
CA PHE A 102 9.97 2.33 -3.92
C PHE A 102 9.91 3.67 -3.19
N LEU A 103 8.81 4.39 -3.40
CA LEU A 103 8.35 5.45 -2.52
C LEU A 103 7.01 5.01 -1.93
N VAL A 104 6.93 4.88 -0.61
CA VAL A 104 5.67 4.63 0.10
C VAL A 104 5.35 5.86 0.93
N ALA A 105 4.24 6.51 0.62
CA ALA A 105 3.79 7.71 1.31
C ALA A 105 2.46 7.45 2.02
N GLY A 106 2.27 7.97 3.22
CA GLY A 106 1.02 7.82 3.98
C GLY A 106 0.92 8.78 5.15
N CYS A 107 -0.02 8.54 6.05
CA CYS A 107 -0.19 9.33 7.27
C CYS A 107 -0.57 8.45 8.47
N GLU A 108 -0.31 8.94 9.68
CA GLU A 108 -0.58 8.19 10.93
C GLU A 108 -2.07 8.08 11.26
N GLY A 109 -2.89 9.00 10.74
CA GLY A 109 -4.35 8.99 10.86
C GLY A 109 -5.06 8.12 9.82
N ASP A 110 -4.32 7.39 8.98
CA ASP A 110 -4.88 6.39 8.08
C ASP A 110 -5.20 5.09 8.86
N LEU A 111 -6.41 4.56 8.67
CA LEU A 111 -6.81 3.25 9.22
C LEU A 111 -5.83 2.14 8.81
N LEU A 112 -5.26 2.24 7.61
CA LEU A 112 -4.34 1.26 7.03
C LEU A 112 -2.86 1.51 7.37
N HIS A 113 -2.55 2.50 8.22
CA HIS A 113 -1.19 2.92 8.53
C HIS A 113 -0.26 1.75 8.91
N ASP A 114 -0.67 0.91 9.87
CA ASP A 114 0.20 -0.18 10.35
C ASP A 114 0.50 -1.20 9.24
N ARG A 115 -0.46 -1.45 8.32
CA ARG A 115 -0.26 -2.33 7.16
C ARG A 115 0.77 -1.75 6.20
N GLN A 116 0.73 -0.42 5.99
CA GLN A 116 1.67 0.29 5.13
C GLN A 116 3.09 0.28 5.72
N VAL A 117 3.20 0.42 7.04
CA VAL A 117 4.48 0.31 7.76
C VAL A 117 5.03 -1.12 7.68
N GLU A 118 4.20 -2.14 7.96
CA GLU A 118 4.59 -3.55 7.86
C GLU A 118 5.07 -3.91 6.45
N PHE A 119 4.40 -3.39 5.42
CA PHE A 119 4.81 -3.55 4.03
C PHE A 119 6.18 -2.92 3.74
N VAL A 120 6.45 -1.71 4.24
CA VAL A 120 7.76 -1.04 4.11
C VAL A 120 8.85 -1.86 4.80
N ASP A 121 8.59 -2.35 6.00
CA ASP A 121 9.54 -3.16 6.76
C ASP A 121 9.84 -4.48 6.05
N MET A 122 8.81 -5.11 5.47
CA MET A 122 8.96 -6.32 4.65
C MET A 122 9.86 -6.08 3.43
N LEU A 123 9.65 -4.98 2.68
CA LEU A 123 10.50 -4.64 1.53
C LEU A 123 11.96 -4.38 1.96
N LYS A 124 12.16 -3.55 3.00
CA LYS A 124 13.50 -3.22 3.52
C LYS A 124 14.22 -4.46 4.05
N GLY A 125 13.52 -5.33 4.76
CA GLY A 125 14.03 -6.60 5.27
C GLY A 125 14.51 -7.55 4.17
N ASN A 126 13.97 -7.41 2.95
CA ASN A 126 14.41 -8.15 1.76
C ASN A 126 15.43 -7.37 0.89
N GLY A 127 16.00 -6.28 1.40
CA GLY A 127 17.06 -5.51 0.73
C GLY A 127 16.58 -4.61 -0.41
N ILE A 128 15.28 -4.35 -0.52
CA ILE A 128 14.73 -3.43 -1.53
C ILE A 128 14.93 -1.99 -1.05
N GLU A 129 15.32 -1.10 -1.97
CA GLU A 129 15.48 0.32 -1.67
C GLU A 129 14.09 0.99 -1.58
N VAL A 130 13.73 1.46 -0.38
CA VAL A 130 12.45 2.08 -0.09
C VAL A 130 12.63 3.41 0.63
N GLU A 131 12.13 4.49 0.03
CA GLU A 131 11.86 5.76 0.69
C GLU A 131 10.45 5.69 1.30
N ALA A 132 10.31 5.96 2.60
CA ALA A 132 9.04 5.91 3.29
C ALA A 132 8.75 7.25 3.99
N VAL A 133 7.59 7.83 3.70
CA VAL A 133 7.17 9.14 4.22
C VAL A 133 5.80 9.01 4.87
N PHE A 134 5.75 9.06 6.20
CA PHE A 134 4.50 9.07 6.95
C PHE A 134 4.36 10.41 7.67
N VAL A 135 3.32 11.18 7.33
CA VAL A 135 3.04 12.45 8.01
C VAL A 135 2.19 12.22 9.26
N ARG A 136 2.45 13.01 10.32
CA ARG A 136 1.63 12.98 11.54
C ARG A 136 0.23 13.50 11.25
N GLY A 137 -0.79 12.87 11.83
CA GLY A 137 -2.19 13.29 11.64
C GLY A 137 -2.73 12.94 10.25
N ASP A 138 -3.53 13.84 9.67
CA ASP A 138 -4.32 13.65 8.44
C ASP A 138 -5.24 12.41 8.48
N CYS A 139 -5.78 12.01 7.32
CA CYS A 139 -6.55 10.78 7.17
C CYS A 139 -6.33 10.19 5.76
N HIS A 140 -6.90 9.01 5.53
CA HIS A 140 -6.84 8.35 4.23
C HIS A 140 -7.35 9.29 3.12
N VAL A 141 -6.62 9.39 2.01
CA VAL A 141 -6.92 10.20 0.81
C VAL A 141 -7.23 11.67 1.06
N ILE A 142 -6.67 12.28 2.10
CA ILE A 142 -6.91 13.69 2.47
C ILE A 142 -6.61 14.68 1.33
N GLU A 143 -5.73 14.34 0.37
CA GLU A 143 -5.46 15.10 -0.86
C GLU A 143 -6.61 15.21 -1.83
N LEU A 144 -7.54 14.25 -1.79
CA LEU A 144 -8.75 14.28 -2.60
C LEU A 144 -9.88 15.06 -1.92
N LEU A 145 -9.81 15.17 -0.59
CA LEU A 145 -10.85 15.80 0.23
C LEU A 145 -10.58 17.27 0.52
N ILE A 146 -9.31 17.63 0.76
CA ILE A 146 -8.91 18.98 1.17
C ILE A 146 -7.81 19.51 0.23
N PRO A 147 -8.07 20.61 -0.49
CA PRO A 147 -7.06 21.29 -1.29
C PRO A 147 -5.83 21.65 -0.45
N PRO A 148 -4.60 21.61 -1.02
CA PRO A 148 -3.38 21.89 -0.27
C PRO A 148 -3.38 23.24 0.48
N LYS A 149 -4.06 24.26 -0.06
CA LYS A 149 -4.19 25.59 0.55
C LYS A 149 -5.05 25.63 1.81
N LEU A 150 -5.87 24.61 2.03
CA LEU A 150 -6.80 24.50 3.15
C LEU A 150 -6.38 23.46 4.18
N ARG A 151 -5.25 22.78 3.95
CA ARG A 151 -4.65 21.94 4.98
C ARG A 151 -4.12 22.87 6.08
N PRO A 152 -4.50 22.65 7.36
CA PRO A 152 -3.83 23.35 8.44
C PRO A 152 -2.34 23.08 8.26
N CYS A 153 -1.52 24.13 8.23
CA CYS A 153 -0.07 23.97 8.30
C CYS A 153 0.21 23.19 9.58
N LEU A 154 0.43 21.87 9.46
CA LEU A 154 1.01 21.09 10.53
C LEU A 154 2.43 21.64 10.67
N ALA A 155 2.56 22.64 11.53
CA ALA A 155 3.83 23.23 11.89
C ALA A 155 4.73 22.08 12.34
N VAL A 156 5.85 21.96 11.63
CA VAL A 156 6.96 21.05 11.93
C VAL A 156 7.48 21.33 13.33
#